data_AF-A0A2A5A1K0-F1
#
_entry.id   AF-A0A2A5A1K0-F1
#
_cell.length_a   1.000
_cell.length_b   1.000
_cell.length_c   1.000
_cell.angle_alpha   90.00
_cell.angle_beta   90.00
_cell.angle_gamma   90.00
#
_symmetry.space_group_name_H-M   'P 1'
#
loop_
_entity.id
_entity.type
_entity.pdbx_description
1 polymer ?
#
loop_
_entity_poly.entity_id
_entity_poly.type
_entity_poly.pdbx_seq_one_letter_code
_entity_poly.pdbx_strand_id
1 'polypeptide(L)' 'MAMQKPELLPEDVCPCLRTKTMVLNTEYRRSAFEDAFTADTAFFHCLRTMAYHGPDGDDVSPDGCRPGRSCYPSPADLT' A
#
# COMPACT_ATOMS: atom_id res chain seq x y z
N MET A 1 5.28 -15.76 3.71
CA MET A 1 5.40 -14.82 4.84
C MET A 1 4.06 -14.11 4.96
N ALA A 2 3.47 -14.11 6.16
CA ALA A 2 2.26 -13.38 6.50
C ALA A 2 2.35 -11.90 6.09
N MET A 3 1.41 -11.39 5.30
CA MET A 3 1.39 -9.98 4.86
C MET A 3 0.57 -9.14 5.84
N GLN A 4 1.23 -8.46 6.79
CA GLN A 4 0.55 -7.59 7.75
C GLN A 4 0.08 -6.29 7.08
N LYS A 5 -1.20 -5.95 7.25
CA LYS A 5 -1.74 -4.65 6.84
C LYS A 5 -1.19 -3.55 7.74
N PRO A 6 -0.58 -2.48 7.20
CA PRO A 6 -0.17 -1.36 8.02
C PRO A 6 -1.38 -0.66 8.63
N GLU A 7 -1.29 -0.31 9.91
CA GLU A 7 -2.38 0.32 10.67
C GLU A 7 -2.93 1.62 10.07
N LEU A 8 -2.14 2.32 9.26
CA LEU A 8 -2.56 3.59 8.64
C LEU A 8 -3.27 3.38 7.29
N LEU A 9 -3.10 2.21 6.66
CA LEU A 9 -3.71 1.94 5.36
C LEU A 9 -5.23 1.82 5.50
N PRO A 10 -6.03 2.58 4.73
CA PRO A 10 -7.48 2.45 4.74
C PRO A 10 -7.93 1.01 4.51
N GLU A 11 -9.03 0.60 5.13
CA GLU A 11 -9.51 -0.80 5.14
C GLU A 11 -9.70 -1.38 3.74
N ASP A 12 -10.09 -0.54 2.79
CA ASP A 12 -10.40 -0.86 1.41
C ASP A 12 -9.20 -0.71 0.44
N VAL A 13 -8.00 -0.43 0.97
CA VAL A 13 -6.76 -0.42 0.20
C VAL A 13 -5.95 -1.69 0.45
N CYS A 14 -5.33 -2.16 -0.62
CA CYS A 14 -4.53 -3.37 -0.69
C CYS A 14 -3.44 -3.36 0.40
N PRO A 15 -3.40 -4.37 1.27
CA PRO A 15 -2.43 -4.47 2.35
C PRO A 15 -1.00 -4.74 1.86
N CYS A 16 -0.80 -5.00 0.57
CA CYS A 16 0.52 -5.09 -0.04
C CYS A 16 1.08 -3.73 -0.48
N LEU A 17 0.26 -2.66 -0.48
CA LEU A 17 0.72 -1.32 -0.85
C LEU A 17 1.66 -0.77 0.23
N ARG A 18 2.76 -0.16 -0.18
CA ARG A 18 3.75 0.43 0.72
C ARG A 18 4.23 1.77 0.21
N THR A 19 4.57 2.65 1.12
CA THR A 19 5.38 3.84 0.85
C THR A 19 6.40 4.03 1.96
N LYS A 20 7.48 4.77 1.67
CA LYS A 20 8.58 5.02 2.60
C LYS A 20 8.10 5.70 3.88
N THR A 21 7.06 6.53 3.82
CA THR A 21 6.55 7.22 5.01
C THR A 21 6.00 6.26 6.07
N MET A 22 5.55 5.07 5.66
CA MET A 22 4.99 4.05 6.57
C MET A 22 6.03 3.37 7.46
N VAL A 23 7.32 3.50 7.14
CA VAL A 23 8.43 2.95 7.94
C VAL A 23 9.15 4.01 8.77
N LEU A 24 8.70 5.26 8.72
CA LEU A 24 9.23 6.33 9.57
C LEU A 24 8.79 6.15 11.03
N ASN A 25 9.49 6.82 11.94
CA ASN A 25 9.13 6.89 13.35
C ASN A 25 7.65 7.27 13.51
N THR A 26 6.95 6.65 14.47
CA THR A 26 5.54 6.81 14.79
C THR A 26 5.06 8.26 14.84
N GLU A 27 5.88 9.19 15.38
CA GLU A 27 5.54 10.61 15.46
C GLU A 27 5.48 11.29 14.08
N TYR A 28 6.39 10.92 13.18
CA TYR A 28 6.42 11.43 11.80
C TYR A 28 5.47 10.67 10.87
N ARG A 29 5.19 9.40 11.22
CA ARG A 29 4.45 8.46 10.37
C ARG A 29 3.01 8.90 10.12
N ARG A 30 2.30 9.43 11.12
CA ARG A 30 0.89 9.85 10.93
C ARG A 30 0.77 11.05 10.00
N SER A 31 1.46 12.14 10.30
CA SER A 31 1.46 13.36 9.47
C SER A 31 1.93 13.06 8.05
N ALA A 32 3.08 12.40 7.89
CA ALA A 32 3.64 12.12 6.57
C ALA A 32 2.82 11.08 5.78
N PHE A 33 1.98 10.27 6.44
CA PHE A 33 1.11 9.33 5.76
C PHE A 33 -0.17 9.99 5.24
N GLU A 34 -0.81 10.84 6.05
CA GLU A 34 -1.94 11.65 5.60
C GLU A 34 -1.54 12.56 4.43
N ASP A 35 -0.35 13.17 4.54
CA ASP A 35 0.24 13.95 3.44
C ASP A 35 0.54 13.06 2.22
N ALA A 36 1.12 11.87 2.40
CA ALA A 36 1.45 10.99 1.28
C ALA A 36 0.23 10.39 0.55
N PHE A 37 -0.92 10.25 1.22
CA PHE A 37 -2.15 9.78 0.59
C PHE A 37 -2.86 10.88 -0.21
N THR A 38 -2.55 12.14 0.06
CA THR A 38 -3.11 13.30 -0.65
C THR A 38 -2.12 13.96 -1.61
N ALA A 39 -0.83 13.66 -1.47
CA ALA A 39 0.22 14.15 -2.34
C ALA A 39 0.30 13.35 -3.64
N ASP A 40 0.28 14.07 -4.75
CA ASP A 40 0.51 13.58 -6.11
C ASP A 40 1.96 13.08 -6.34
N THR A 41 2.91 13.52 -5.52
CA THR A 41 4.33 13.13 -5.62
C THR A 41 4.72 11.92 -4.77
N ALA A 42 3.77 11.32 -4.03
CA ALA A 42 4.09 10.21 -3.15
C ALA A 42 4.41 8.93 -3.92
N PHE A 43 5.57 8.33 -3.65
CA PHE A 43 5.98 7.08 -4.28
C PHE A 43 5.44 5.87 -3.51
N PHE A 44 4.66 5.04 -4.19
CA PHE A 44 4.15 3.77 -3.68
C PHE A 44 4.81 2.58 -4.40
N HIS A 45 4.84 1.43 -3.72
CA HIS A 45 5.31 0.16 -4.28
C HIS A 45 4.48 -1.01 -3.78
N CYS A 46 4.43 -2.08 -4.57
CA CYS A 46 3.83 -3.34 -4.17
C CYS A 46 4.85 -4.19 -3.41
N LEU A 47 4.49 -4.69 -2.23
CA LEU A 47 5.35 -5.59 -1.46
C LEU A 47 5.55 -6.97 -2.13
N ARG A 48 4.67 -7.36 -3.06
CA ARG A 48 4.78 -8.65 -3.79
C ARG A 48 5.85 -8.62 -4.88
N THR A 49 5.95 -7.51 -5.60
CA THR A 49 6.90 -7.32 -6.71
C THR A 49 8.12 -6.50 -6.31
N MET A 50 8.07 -5.83 -5.15
CA MET A 50 9.05 -4.82 -4.71
C MET A 50 9.24 -3.70 -5.74
N ALA A 51 8.20 -3.41 -6.53
CA ALA A 51 8.22 -2.44 -7.63
C ALA A 51 7.02 -1.49 -7.59
N TYR A 52 7.07 -0.43 -8.40
CA TYR A 52 5.96 0.51 -8.61
C TYR A 52 4.83 -0.08 -9.46
N HIS A 53 5.05 -1.23 -10.09
CA HIS A 53 4.01 -2.01 -10.75
C HIS A 53 3.56 -3.19 -9.89
N GLY A 54 2.26 -3.47 -9.92
CA GLY A 54 1.68 -4.67 -9.33
C GLY A 54 2.01 -5.94 -10.13
N PRO A 55 1.67 -7.13 -9.62
CA PRO A 55 1.83 -8.39 -10.34
C PRO A 55 1.05 -8.47 -11.66
N ASP A 56 0.02 -7.63 -11.80
CA ASP A 56 -0.79 -7.47 -13.00
C ASP A 56 -0.19 -6.51 -14.03
N GLY A 57 0.95 -5.88 -13.72
CA GLY A 57 1.68 -4.98 -14.61
C GLY A 57 1.25 -3.51 -14.52
N ASP A 58 0.13 -3.21 -13.86
CA ASP A 58 -0.36 -1.84 -13.71
C ASP A 58 0.35 -1.10 -12.56
N ASP A 59 0.38 0.23 -12.64
CA ASP A 59 0.92 1.08 -11.58
C ASP A 59 0.18 0.86 -10.25
N VAL A 60 0.92 1.01 -9.15
CA VAL A 60 0.34 0.95 -7.82
C VAL A 60 0.06 2.34 -7.28
N SER A 61 -1.18 2.52 -6.84
CA SER A 61 -1.63 3.74 -6.16
C SER A 61 -2.65 3.42 -5.06
N PRO A 62 -2.83 4.30 -4.07
CA PRO A 62 -3.91 4.19 -3.10
C PRO A 62 -5.30 4.05 -3.74
N ASP A 63 -5.54 4.75 -4.85
CA ASP A 63 -6.84 4.76 -5.52
C ASP A 63 -7.10 3.49 -6.34
N GLY A 64 -6.06 2.93 -6.97
CA GLY A 64 -6.17 1.75 -7.83
C GLY A 64 -5.97 0.42 -7.10
N CYS A 65 -5.23 0.40 -5.99
CA CYS A 65 -4.95 -0.83 -5.25
C CYS A 65 -6.10 -1.20 -4.31
N ARG A 66 -7.26 -1.59 -4.86
CA ARG A 66 -8.50 -1.86 -4.11
C ARG A 66 -9.15 -3.19 -4.52
N PRO A 67 -10.15 -3.71 -3.77
CA PRO A 67 -10.92 -4.87 -4.19
C PRO A 67 -11.46 -4.70 -5.61
N GLY A 68 -11.30 -5.74 -6.45
CA GLY A 68 -11.66 -5.70 -7.87
C GLY A 68 -10.47 -5.58 -8.82
N ARG A 69 -9.30 -5.14 -8.33
CA ARG A 69 -8.04 -5.29 -9.06
C ARG A 69 -7.64 -6.77 -9.12
N SER A 70 -7.15 -7.23 -10.27
CA SER A 70 -6.89 -8.66 -10.52
C SER A 70 -5.84 -9.26 -9.57
N CYS A 71 -4.86 -8.46 -9.15
CA CYS A 71 -3.83 -8.88 -8.21
C CYS A 71 -4.17 -8.63 -6.73
N TYR A 72 -5.40 -8.21 -6.40
CA TYR A 72 -5.79 -7.91 -5.02
C TYR A 72 -5.72 -9.19 -4.16
N PRO A 73 -5.06 -9.14 -2.98
CA PRO A 73 -4.92 -10.30 -2.10
C PRO A 73 -6.27 -10.91 -1.74
N SER A 74 -6.36 -12.24 -1.78
CA SER A 74 -7.50 -12.95 -1.19
C SER A 74 -7.42 -12.86 0.34
N PRO A 75 -8.54 -12.99 1.07
CA PRO A 75 -8.51 -13.05 2.53
C PRO A 75 -7.60 -14.15 3.09
N ALA A 76 -7.38 -15.24 2.34
CA ALA A 76 -6.48 -16.32 2.73
C ALA A 76 -4.98 -15.94 2.66
N ASP A 77 -4.64 -14.92 1.87
CA ASP A 77 -3.28 -14.36 1.79
C ASP A 77 -3.00 -13.33 2.90
N LEU A 78 -4.04 -12.96 3.67
CA LEU A 78 -4.00 -12.00 4.76
C LEU A 78 -4.05 -12.77 6.08
N THR A 79 -3.07 -12.52 6.94
CA THR A 79 -2.93 -13.13 8.26
C THR A 79 -2.67 -12.04 9.27
#